data_AF-A0A8J7FSD8-F1
#
_entry.id   AF-A0A8J7FSD8-F1
#
_cell.length_a   1.000
_cell.length_b   1.000
_cell.length_c   1.000
_cell.angle_alpha   90.00
_cell.angle_beta   90.00
_cell.angle_gamma   90.00
#
_symmetry.space_group_name_H-M   'P 1'
#
loop_
_entity.id
_entity.type
_entity.pdbx_description
1 polymer ?
#
loop_
_entity_poly.entity_id
_entity_poly.type
_entity_poly.pdbx_seq_one_letter_code
_entity_poly.pdbx_strand_id
1 'polypeptide(L)'
;MLRLFLVFLLGLGLVGCASLSKESCLEGDWFAIGLKDGSNGHKAERRFDHQAACTKHGVSAQLQVEEYLRGREEGLEEYCTPENAYDVGLRVEYHHNVCPQEMKAV
;
A
#
# COMPACT_ATOMS: atom_id res chain seq x y z
N MET A 1 -10.84 -42.84 1.33
CA MET A 1 -10.09 -41.99 0.36
C MET A 1 -10.74 -40.61 0.16
N LEU A 2 -12.07 -40.50 -0.01
CA LEU A 2 -12.79 -39.22 -0.11
C LEU A 2 -12.57 -38.27 1.09
N ARG A 3 -12.49 -38.82 2.32
CA ARG A 3 -12.17 -38.05 3.55
C ARG A 3 -10.79 -37.40 3.54
N LEU A 4 -9.78 -38.03 2.92
CA LEU A 4 -8.43 -37.46 2.81
C LEU A 4 -8.37 -36.36 1.74
N PHE A 5 -9.16 -36.51 0.67
CA PHE A 5 -9.30 -35.48 -0.38
C PHE A 5 -9.94 -34.19 0.17
N LEU A 6 -10.95 -34.32 1.04
CA LEU A 6 -11.61 -33.19 1.72
C LEU A 6 -10.65 -32.41 2.64
N VAL A 7 -9.71 -33.09 3.30
CA VAL A 7 -8.70 -32.45 4.17
C VAL A 7 -7.63 -31.73 3.35
N PHE A 8 -7.24 -32.29 2.19
CA PHE A 8 -6.25 -31.67 1.31
C PHE A 8 -6.80 -30.42 0.60
N LEU A 9 -8.08 -30.43 0.19
CA LEU A 9 -8.78 -29.27 -0.37
C LEU A 9 -8.96 -28.13 0.66
N LEU A 10 -9.07 -28.44 1.94
CA LEU A 10 -9.21 -27.44 3.01
C LEU A 10 -7.89 -26.72 3.35
N GLY A 11 -6.74 -27.30 2.98
CA GLY A 11 -5.40 -26.77 3.31
C GLY A 11 -4.82 -25.76 2.31
N LEU A 12 -5.39 -25.62 1.11
CA LEU A 12 -4.79 -24.82 0.02
C LEU A 12 -5.00 -23.29 0.14
N GLY A 13 -5.64 -22.80 1.20
CA GLY A 13 -6.34 -21.50 1.15
C GLY A 13 -5.76 -20.31 1.92
N LEU A 14 -4.47 -20.28 2.30
CA LEU A 14 -3.91 -19.15 3.09
C LEU A 14 -2.62 -18.53 2.52
N VAL A 15 -2.52 -18.41 1.20
CA VAL A 15 -1.59 -17.45 0.58
C VAL A 15 -2.24 -16.06 0.66
N GLY A 16 -1.86 -15.28 1.67
CA GLY A 16 -2.26 -13.87 1.75
C GLY A 16 -1.49 -13.02 0.72
N CYS A 17 -2.16 -12.05 0.09
CA CYS A 17 -1.47 -11.04 -0.70
C CYS A 17 -0.51 -10.24 0.21
N ALA A 18 0.78 -10.29 -0.10
CA ALA A 18 1.76 -9.41 0.50
C ALA A 18 1.71 -8.04 -0.18
N SER A 19 1.88 -6.98 0.60
CA SER A 19 1.89 -5.60 0.07
C SER A 19 3.18 -5.26 -0.69
N LEU A 20 4.27 -5.98 -0.43
CA LEU A 20 5.56 -5.88 -1.14
C LEU A 20 6.11 -7.26 -1.46
N SER A 21 6.90 -7.32 -2.54
CA SER A 21 7.70 -8.48 -2.90
C SER A 21 8.98 -8.56 -2.04
N LYS A 22 9.63 -9.73 -2.01
CA LYS A 22 10.94 -9.87 -1.37
C LYS A 22 11.97 -8.96 -2.02
N GLU A 23 11.93 -8.84 -3.35
CA GLU A 23 12.82 -8.03 -4.15
C GLU A 23 12.69 -6.55 -3.77
N SER A 24 11.46 -6.03 -3.69
CA SER A 24 11.20 -4.65 -3.25
C SER A 24 11.68 -4.40 -1.82
N CYS A 25 11.56 -5.39 -0.93
CA CYS A 25 12.09 -5.28 0.43
C CYS A 25 13.62 -5.24 0.46
N LEU A 26 14.30 -5.98 -0.42
CA LEU A 26 15.76 -6.00 -0.50
C LEU A 26 16.33 -4.75 -1.18
N GLU A 27 15.63 -4.22 -2.17
CA GLU A 27 15.96 -2.95 -2.82
C GLU A 27 15.84 -1.79 -1.83
N GLY A 28 14.77 -1.79 -1.02
CA GLY A 28 14.65 -0.89 0.11
C GLY A 28 14.50 0.59 -0.28
N ASP A 29 13.95 0.89 -1.46
CA ASP A 29 13.58 2.26 -1.84
C ASP A 29 12.22 2.63 -1.21
N TRP A 30 12.25 2.96 0.08
CA TRP A 30 11.04 3.29 0.82
C TRP A 30 10.40 4.61 0.38
N PHE A 31 11.20 5.53 -0.17
CA PHE A 31 10.69 6.75 -0.76
C PHE A 31 9.82 6.46 -1.98
N ALA A 32 10.31 5.65 -2.94
CA ALA A 32 9.52 5.29 -4.12
C ALA A 32 8.27 4.48 -3.77
N ILE A 33 8.35 3.60 -2.77
CA ILE A 33 7.17 2.89 -2.24
C ILE A 33 6.17 3.89 -1.68
N GLY A 34 6.62 4.84 -0.87
CA GLY A 34 5.81 5.93 -0.33
C GLY A 34 5.16 6.75 -1.44
N LEU A 35 5.94 7.21 -2.41
CA LEU A 35 5.49 8.00 -3.57
C LEU A 35 4.33 7.32 -4.31
N LYS A 36 4.51 6.04 -4.62
CA LYS A 36 3.47 5.24 -5.26
C LYS A 36 2.24 5.09 -4.37
N ASP A 37 2.40 4.86 -3.08
CA ASP A 37 1.26 4.75 -2.18
C ASP A 37 0.51 6.09 -2.04
N GLY A 38 1.23 7.21 -2.03
CA GLY A 38 0.69 8.56 -2.05
C GLY A 38 -0.14 8.83 -3.30
N SER A 39 0.41 8.55 -4.48
CA SER A 39 -0.28 8.77 -5.76
C SER A 39 -1.52 7.88 -5.95
N ASN A 40 -1.57 6.75 -5.24
CA ASN A 40 -2.75 5.87 -5.18
C ASN A 40 -3.72 6.22 -4.03
N GLY A 41 -3.49 7.30 -3.28
CA GLY A 41 -4.36 7.74 -2.19
C GLY A 41 -4.35 6.83 -0.97
N HIS A 42 -3.33 5.99 -0.82
CA HIS A 42 -3.23 5.10 0.33
C HIS A 42 -2.93 5.88 1.63
N LYS A 43 -3.43 5.34 2.74
CA LYS A 43 -3.20 5.93 4.06
C LYS A 43 -1.79 5.62 4.57
N ALA A 44 -1.27 6.47 5.46
CA ALA A 44 0.07 6.31 6.02
C ALA A 44 0.25 5.01 6.81
N GLU A 45 -0.84 4.42 7.32
CA GLU A 45 -0.84 3.15 8.04
C GLU A 45 -0.47 1.96 7.15
N ARG A 46 -0.61 2.06 5.83
CA ARG A 46 -0.23 0.99 4.88
C ARG A 46 1.26 0.60 4.99
N ARG A 47 2.10 1.50 5.49
CA ARG A 47 3.51 1.18 5.84
C ARG A 47 3.65 0.00 6.80
N PHE A 48 2.68 -0.23 7.68
CA PHE A 48 2.71 -1.38 8.60
C PHE A 48 2.54 -2.70 7.84
N ASP A 49 1.71 -2.72 6.79
CA ASP A 49 1.56 -3.88 5.94
C ASP A 49 2.87 -4.16 5.18
N HIS A 50 3.53 -3.12 4.70
CA HIS A 50 4.84 -3.20 4.05
C HIS A 50 5.92 -3.74 4.99
N GLN A 51 5.99 -3.22 6.22
CA GLN A 51 6.90 -3.71 7.25
C GLN A 51 6.63 -5.18 7.58
N ALA A 52 5.36 -5.57 7.70
CA ALA A 52 4.97 -6.95 7.94
C ALA A 52 5.35 -7.88 6.77
N ALA A 53 5.19 -7.42 5.52
CA ALA A 53 5.63 -8.16 4.33
C ALA A 53 7.15 -8.38 4.33
N CYS A 54 7.94 -7.35 4.57
CA CYS A 54 9.41 -7.46 4.60
C CYS A 54 9.91 -8.30 5.77
N THR A 55 9.26 -8.21 6.94
CA THR A 55 9.59 -9.03 8.11
C THR A 55 9.42 -10.52 7.82
N LYS A 56 8.38 -10.92 7.05
CA LYS A 56 8.20 -12.33 6.61
C LYS A 56 9.35 -12.84 5.75
N HIS A 57 10.09 -11.94 5.09
CA HIS A 57 11.26 -12.27 4.29
C HIS A 57 12.59 -12.14 5.05
N GLY A 58 12.53 -11.87 6.36
CA GLY A 58 13.72 -11.67 7.20
C GLY A 58 14.40 -10.31 6.99
N VAL A 59 13.74 -9.37 6.29
CA VAL A 59 14.26 -8.02 6.07
C VAL A 59 13.71 -7.09 7.14
N SER A 60 14.59 -6.49 7.94
CA SER A 60 14.19 -5.48 8.93
C SER A 60 13.93 -4.15 8.24
N ALA A 61 12.65 -3.83 8.07
CA ALA A 61 12.17 -2.56 7.50
C ALA A 61 12.16 -1.39 8.51
N GLN A 62 12.69 -1.58 9.72
CA GLN A 62 12.36 -0.75 10.88
C GLN A 62 12.99 0.66 10.93
N LEU A 63 13.57 1.18 9.84
CA LEU A 63 14.33 2.43 9.90
C LEU A 63 14.03 3.47 8.81
N GLN A 64 13.16 3.19 7.83
CA GLN A 64 12.92 4.11 6.69
C GLN A 64 11.50 4.70 6.67
N VAL A 65 10.90 4.88 7.87
CA VAL A 65 9.55 5.44 8.00
C VAL A 65 9.50 6.86 7.46
N GLU A 66 10.51 7.69 7.74
CA GLU A 66 10.56 9.07 7.28
C GLU A 66 10.65 9.17 5.75
N GLU A 67 11.40 8.28 5.10
CA GLU A 67 11.51 8.23 3.63
C GLU A 67 10.19 7.82 2.99
N TYR A 68 9.51 6.80 3.55
CA TYR A 68 8.17 6.43 3.11
C TYR A 68 7.17 7.56 3.28
N LEU A 69 7.17 8.25 4.43
CA LEU A 69 6.22 9.33 4.69
C LEU A 69 6.46 10.51 3.76
N ARG A 70 7.73 10.90 3.54
CA ARG A 70 8.10 11.95 2.60
C ARG A 70 7.68 11.61 1.17
N GLY A 71 8.00 10.41 0.69
CA GLY A 71 7.57 9.97 -0.64
C GLY A 71 6.05 10.00 -0.75
N ARG A 72 5.34 9.48 0.26
CA ARG A 72 3.88 9.47 0.28
C ARG A 72 3.28 10.87 0.24
N GLU A 73 3.86 11.82 0.97
CA GLU A 73 3.42 13.21 0.95
C GLU A 73 3.59 13.82 -0.45
N GLU A 74 4.72 13.59 -1.10
CA GLU A 74 4.96 14.03 -2.48
C GLU A 74 3.98 13.37 -3.47
N GLY A 75 3.71 12.07 -3.31
CA GLY A 75 2.76 11.36 -4.16
C GLY A 75 1.32 11.84 -3.98
N LEU A 76 0.97 12.35 -2.80
CA LEU A 76 -0.34 12.92 -2.55
C LEU A 76 -0.57 14.21 -3.35
N GLU A 77 0.48 14.92 -3.79
CA GLU A 77 0.32 16.10 -4.65
C GLU A 77 -0.36 15.73 -5.99
N GLU A 78 -0.11 14.53 -6.51
CA GLU A 78 -0.77 14.02 -7.73
C GLU A 78 -2.20 13.53 -7.43
N TYR A 79 -2.37 12.82 -6.32
CA TYR A 79 -3.67 12.26 -5.93
C TYR A 79 -4.68 13.34 -5.52
N CYS A 80 -4.21 14.40 -4.84
CA CYS A 80 -5.03 15.44 -4.24
C CYS A 80 -5.30 16.61 -5.20
N THR A 81 -5.77 16.28 -6.39
CA THR A 81 -6.17 17.25 -7.41
C THR A 81 -7.69 17.21 -7.63
N PRO A 82 -8.32 18.36 -7.94
CA PRO A 82 -9.74 18.39 -8.34
C PRO A 82 -10.04 17.44 -9.50
N GLU A 83 -9.13 17.33 -10.46
CA GLU A 83 -9.24 16.48 -11.64
C GLU A 83 -9.30 15.00 -11.25
N ASN A 84 -8.37 14.53 -10.40
CA ASN A 84 -8.40 13.15 -9.94
C ASN A 84 -9.65 12.86 -9.10
N ALA A 85 -10.07 13.80 -8.24
CA ALA A 85 -11.30 13.66 -7.46
C ALA A 85 -12.55 13.52 -8.37
N TYR A 86 -12.61 14.30 -9.44
CA TYR A 86 -13.67 14.22 -10.44
C TYR A 86 -13.65 12.88 -11.19
N ASP A 87 -12.48 12.44 -11.65
CA ASP A 87 -12.30 11.18 -12.40
C ASP A 87 -12.62 9.93 -11.55
N VAL A 88 -12.20 9.92 -10.29
CA VAL A 88 -12.57 8.88 -9.31
C VAL A 88 -14.09 8.87 -9.11
N GLY A 89 -14.72 10.04 -9.02
CA GLY A 89 -16.18 10.18 -8.92
C GLY A 89 -16.91 9.64 -10.16
N LEU A 90 -16.42 9.90 -11.37
CA LEU A 90 -16.97 9.36 -12.61
C LEU A 90 -16.87 7.83 -12.68
N ARG A 91 -15.81 7.25 -12.13
CA ARG A 91 -15.63 5.80 -12.02
C ARG A 91 -16.44 5.16 -10.89
N VAL A 92 -17.15 5.96 -10.09
CA VAL A 92 -17.87 5.50 -8.89
C VAL A 92 -16.93 4.81 -7.91
N GLU A 93 -15.67 5.24 -7.90
CA GLU A 93 -14.64 4.78 -6.98
C GLU A 93 -14.62 5.68 -5.73
N TYR A 94 -14.06 5.16 -4.64
CA TYR A 94 -13.97 5.93 -3.40
C TYR A 94 -12.71 6.78 -3.39
N HIS A 95 -12.87 8.10 -3.36
CA HIS A 95 -11.75 9.02 -3.12
C HIS A 95 -11.43 9.07 -1.63
N HIS A 96 -10.28 8.52 -1.23
CA HIS A 96 -9.80 8.53 0.14
C HIS A 96 -9.62 9.95 0.68
N ASN A 97 -10.10 10.19 1.90
CA ASN A 97 -9.92 11.45 2.63
C ASN A 97 -8.52 11.51 3.28
N VAL A 98 -7.49 11.55 2.43
CA VAL A 98 -6.07 11.57 2.83
C VAL A 98 -5.35 12.87 2.48
N CYS A 99 -6.03 13.77 1.76
CA CYS A 99 -5.47 15.04 1.33
C CYS A 99 -5.28 16.02 2.51
N PRO A 100 -4.12 16.70 2.61
CA PRO A 100 -3.91 17.80 3.55
C PRO A 100 -4.96 18.90 3.38
N GLN A 101 -5.25 19.65 4.44
CA GLN A 101 -6.26 20.72 4.42
C GLN A 101 -5.92 21.77 3.35
N GLU A 102 -4.65 22.13 3.23
CA GLU A 102 -4.15 23.08 2.23
C GLU A 102 -4.31 22.61 0.78
N MET A 103 -4.47 21.30 0.54
CA MET A 103 -4.65 20.71 -0.78
C MET A 103 -6.11 20.34 -1.08
N LYS A 104 -7.00 20.42 -0.10
CA LYS A 104 -8.45 20.27 -0.34
C LYS A 104 -8.92 21.54 -1.06
N ALA A 105 -9.31 21.40 -2.32
CA ALA A 105 -9.86 22.50 -3.11
C ALA A 105 -10.96 23.24 -2.32
N VAL A 106 -10.87 24.57 -2.33
CA VAL A 106 -11.92 25.52 -1.92
C VAL A 106 -13.10 25.40 -2.87
#